data_AF-R5Z682-F1
#
_entry.id   AF-R5Z682-F1
#
_cell.length_a   1.000
_cell.length_b   1.000
_cell.length_c   1.000
_cell.angle_alpha   90.00
_cell.angle_beta   90.00
_cell.angle_gamma   90.00
#
_symmetry.space_group_name_H-M   'P 1'
#
loop_
_entity.id
_entity.type
_entity.pdbx_description
1 polymer ?
#
loop_
_entity_poly.entity_id
_entity_poly.type
_entity_poly.pdbx_seq_one_letter_code
_entity_poly.pdbx_strand_id
1 'polypeptide(L)' 'MDAGLRGYTVGGAQVSEKHCGFVINHANATAADVRQLMQDVKEKVKEQFGVELEPEVKMIGEF' A
#
# COMPACT_ATOMS: atom_id res chain seq x y z
N MET A 1 -16.48 4.19 7.44
CA MET A 1 -15.71 3.07 8.02
C MET A 1 -14.55 2.87 7.08
N ASP A 2 -13.34 2.88 7.63
CA ASP A 2 -12.10 2.89 6.84
C ASP A 2 -11.41 1.55 7.03
N ALA A 3 -10.54 1.13 6.10
CA ALA A 3 -9.92 -0.21 6.12
C ALA A 3 -8.94 -0.47 7.29
N GLY A 4 -8.69 0.53 8.14
CA GLY A 4 -7.78 0.42 9.29
C GLY A 4 -6.29 0.36 8.93
N LEU A 5 -5.90 0.77 7.73
CA LEU A 5 -4.54 0.58 7.20
C LEU A 5 -3.57 1.74 7.46
N ARG A 6 -3.97 2.74 8.24
CA ARG A 6 -3.10 3.87 8.62
C ARG A 6 -1.89 3.33 9.39
N GLY A 7 -0.67 3.62 8.91
CA GLY A 7 0.57 3.12 9.51
C GLY A 7 0.89 1.66 9.19
N TYR A 8 0.07 0.97 8.38
CA TYR A 8 0.36 -0.40 7.95
C TYR A 8 1.70 -0.44 7.19
N THR A 9 2.56 -1.40 7.52
CA THR A 9 3.96 -1.43 7.09
C THR A 9 4.31 -2.81 6.55
N VAL A 10 5.07 -2.83 5.45
CA VAL A 10 5.69 -4.03 4.87
C VAL A 10 7.13 -3.68 4.56
N GLY A 11 8.09 -4.41 5.16
CA GLY A 11 9.51 -4.08 5.04
C GLY A 11 9.79 -2.61 5.41
N GLY A 12 10.41 -1.86 4.51
CA GLY A 12 10.64 -0.42 4.69
C GLY A 12 9.49 0.50 4.23
N ALA A 13 8.45 -0.03 3.58
CA ALA A 13 7.34 0.75 3.03
C ALA A 13 6.16 0.84 4.00
N GLN A 14 5.50 2.00 4.07
CA GLN A 14 4.39 2.22 5.00
C GLN A 14 3.27 3.06 4.37
N VAL A 15 2.01 2.79 4.75
CA VAL A 15 0.88 3.69 4.49
C VAL A 15 0.98 4.90 5.41
N SER A 16 1.07 6.10 4.85
CA SER A 16 1.27 7.33 5.62
C SER A 16 0.22 7.52 6.71
N GLU A 17 0.68 7.87 7.92
CA GLU A 17 -0.20 8.23 9.03
C GLU A 17 -0.96 9.54 8.80
N LYS A 18 -0.41 10.42 7.94
CA LYS A 18 -0.98 11.73 7.63
C LYS A 18 -2.06 11.64 6.55
N HIS A 19 -1.85 10.82 5.52
CA HIS A 19 -2.78 10.66 4.41
C HIS A 19 -2.71 9.25 3.82
N CYS A 20 -3.71 8.40 4.08
CA CYS A 20 -3.67 6.98 3.75
C CYS A 20 -3.57 6.65 2.25
N GLY A 21 -3.80 7.62 1.36
CA GLY A 21 -3.54 7.47 -0.08
C GLY A 21 -2.05 7.51 -0.49
N PHE A 22 -1.14 7.77 0.45
CA PHE A 22 0.31 7.81 0.17
C PHE A 22 1.02 6.61 0.77
N VAL A 23 1.87 5.98 -0.04
CA VAL A 23 2.92 5.08 0.43
C VAL A 23 4.19 5.91 0.66
N ILE A 24 4.79 5.77 1.83
CA ILE A 24 6.05 6.44 2.19
C ILE A 24 7.16 5.41 2.34
N ASN A 25 8.38 5.84 1.99
CA ASN A 25 9.59 5.14 2.38
C ASN A 25 9.88 5.49 3.85
N HIS A 26 9.51 4.59 4.75
CA HIS A 26 9.68 4.78 6.19
C HIS A 26 11.08 4.33 6.66
N ALA A 27 11.62 3.26 6.08
CA ALA A 27 12.92 2.71 6.46
C ALA A 27 13.61 1.94 5.32
N ASN A 28 14.25 2.67 4.39
CA ASN A 28 14.97 2.09 3.25
C ASN A 28 14.12 1.09 2.42
N ALA A 29 12.87 1.46 2.14
CA ALA A 29 11.93 0.66 1.37
C ALA A 29 12.50 0.24 0.01
N THR A 30 12.34 -1.03 -0.32
CA THR A 30 12.61 -1.57 -1.66
C THR A 30 11.37 -1.46 -2.55
N ALA A 31 11.55 -1.60 -3.86
CA ALA A 31 10.41 -1.68 -4.79
C ALA A 31 9.50 -2.88 -4.50
N ALA A 32 10.08 -4.00 -4.03
CA ALA A 32 9.33 -5.17 -3.61
C ALA A 32 8.44 -4.90 -2.39
N ASP A 33 8.95 -4.15 -1.40
CA ASP A 33 8.18 -3.73 -0.22
C ASP A 33 6.98 -2.89 -0.61
N VAL A 34 7.19 -1.90 -1.50
CA VAL A 34 6.11 -1.04 -1.99
C VAL A 34 5.06 -1.85 -2.75
N ARG A 35 5.47 -2.78 -3.62
CA ARG A 35 4.55 -3.63 -4.38
C ARG A 35 3.72 -4.52 -3.44
N GLN A 36 4.36 -5.16 -2.47
CA GLN A 36 3.67 -6.01 -1.51
C GLN A 36 2.69 -5.20 -0.64
N LEU A 37 3.11 -4.03 -0.15
CA LEU A 37 2.24 -3.13 0.60
C LEU A 37 0.99 -2.74 -0.21
N MET A 38 1.16 -2.37 -1.48
CA MET A 38 0.04 -2.01 -2.36
C MET A 38 -0.91 -3.20 -2.58
N GLN A 39 -0.38 -4.41 -2.73
CA GLN A 39 -1.18 -5.62 -2.88
C GLN A 39 -1.98 -5.92 -1.61
N ASP A 40 -1.35 -5.88 -0.44
CA ASP A 40 -2.02 -6.07 0.85
C ASP A 40 -3.16 -5.06 1.06
N VAL A 41 -2.93 -3.78 0.70
CA VAL A 41 -3.94 -2.74 0.80
C VAL A 41 -5.13 -3.04 -0.11
N LYS A 42 -4.87 -3.43 -1.36
CA LYS A 42 -5.91 -3.78 -2.33
C LYS A 42 -6.73 -4.98 -1.86
N GLU A 43 -6.09 -6.02 -1.36
CA GLU A 43 -6.75 -7.24 -0.86
C GLU A 43 -7.62 -6.93 0.37
N LYS A 44 -7.09 -6.22 1.36
CA LYS A 44 -7.83 -5.87 2.59
C LYS A 44 -9.03 -4.97 2.30
N VAL A 45 -8.92 -4.02 1.37
CA VAL A 45 -10.04 -3.16 0.97
C VAL A 45 -11.10 -3.98 0.23
N LYS A 46 -10.70 -4.91 -0.64
CA LYS A 46 -11.61 -5.82 -1.33
C LYS A 46 -12.34 -6.75 -0.37
N GLU A 47 -11.65 -7.33 0.60
CA GLU A 47 -12.24 -8.21 1.61
C GLU A 47 -13.25 -7.49 2.51
N GLN A 48 -12.92 -6.27 2.96
CA GLN A 48 -13.78 -5.54 3.90
C GLN A 48 -14.96 -4.84 3.23
N PHE A 49 -14.78 -4.33 2.02
CA PHE A 49 -15.76 -3.44 1.38
C PHE A 49 -16.29 -3.97 0.04
N GLY A 50 -15.73 -5.07 -0.49
CA GLY A 50 -16.04 -5.55 -1.83
C GLY A 50 -15.56 -4.63 -2.96
N VAL A 51 -14.72 -3.63 -2.64
CA VAL A 51 -14.23 -2.63 -3.60
C VAL A 51 -12.86 -3.04 -4.12
N GLU A 52 -12.71 -3.04 -5.45
CA GLU A 52 -11.43 -3.30 -6.10
C GLU A 52 -10.68 -1.98 -6.36
N LEU A 53 -9.53 -1.81 -5.72
CA LEU A 53 -8.66 -0.66 -5.96
C LEU A 53 -7.79 -0.86 -7.20
N GLU A 54 -7.70 0.18 -8.01
CA GLU A 54 -6.79 0.24 -9.16
C GLU A 54 -5.65 1.24 -8.87
N PRO A 55 -4.38 0.84 -9.04
CA PRO A 55 -3.27 1.74 -8.82
C PRO A 55 -3.19 2.81 -9.91
N GLU A 56 -3.19 4.08 -9.52
CA GLU A 56 -2.92 5.22 -10.42
C GLU A 56 -1.43 5.27 -10.82
N VAL A 57 -0.55 4.90 -9.89
CA VAL A 57 0.90 4.93 -10.08
C VAL A 57 1.34 3.88 -11.12
N LYS A 58 2.25 4.28 -12.01
CA LYS A 58 2.83 3.38 -13.01
C LYS A 58 4.05 2.68 -12.44
N MET A 59 4.05 1.35 -12.55
CA MET A 59 5.21 0.51 -12.22
C MET A 59 6.10 0.36 -13.45
N ILE A 60 7.40 0.63 -13.32
CA ILE A 60 8.40 0.51 -14.39
C ILE A 60 9.56 -0.35 -13.87
N GLY A 61 9.99 -1.34 -14.66
CA GLY A 61 11.05 -2.28 -14.30
C GLY A 61 10.65 -3.74 -14.54
N GLU A 62 11.49 -4.65 -14.10
CA GLU A 62 11.23 -6.10 -14.08
C GLU A 62 10.74 -6.51 -12.68
N PHE A 63 9.69 -7.34 -12.59
CA PHE A 63 8.97 -7.67 -11.36
C PHE A 63 8.59 -9.15 -11.23
#